data_AF-A0A1H9G0Y5-F1
#
_entry.id   AF-A0A1H9G0Y5-F1
#
_cell.length_a   1.000
_cell.length_b   1.000
_cell.length_c   1.000
_cell.angle_alpha   90.00
_cell.angle_beta   90.00
_cell.angle_gamma   90.00
#
_symmetry.space_group_name_H-M   'P 1'
#
loop_
_entity.id
_entity.type
_entity.pdbx_description
1 polymer ?
#
loop_
_entity_poly.entity_id
_entity_poly.type
_entity_poly.pdbx_seq_one_letter_code
_entity_poly.pdbx_strand_id
1 'polypeptide(L)'
;GCSAEGHVSHILSDRMSSRPHGWSRIGADKMCRLRAYYKNGGDMLELVRYQKEEPVAAGAEYSQILSSSEILSSERNKHGLVGKYYDQMNQSLSLQTKEKLYFNSQIWTL
;
A
#
# COMPACT_ATOMS: atom_id res chain seq x y z
N GLY A 1 -45.29 4.44 -28.70
CA GLY A 1 -44.90 3.99 -27.35
C GLY A 1 -43.39 3.95 -27.26
N CYS A 2 -42.81 4.48 -26.19
CA CYS A 2 -41.36 4.39 -25.95
C CYS A 2 -41.07 3.11 -25.16
N SER A 3 -40.34 2.16 -25.75
CA SER A 3 -39.91 0.93 -25.07
C SER A 3 -38.71 1.20 -24.17
N ALA A 4 -38.91 2.02 -23.12
CA ALA A 4 -37.87 2.35 -22.15
C ALA A 4 -37.26 1.07 -21.53
N GLU A 5 -38.10 0.08 -21.23
CA GLU A 5 -37.67 -1.22 -20.70
C GLU A 5 -36.83 -2.02 -21.71
N GLY A 6 -37.19 -1.95 -23.00
CA GLY A 6 -36.42 -2.58 -24.07
C GLY A 6 -35.03 -1.97 -24.21
N HIS A 7 -34.93 -0.65 -24.09
CA HIS A 7 -33.65 0.05 -24.14
C HIS A 7 -32.76 -0.28 -22.93
N VAL A 8 -33.33 -0.33 -21.72
CA VAL A 8 -32.61 -0.69 -20.50
C VAL A 8 -32.14 -2.15 -20.56
N SER A 9 -33.01 -3.07 -20.94
CA SER A 9 -32.65 -4.49 -21.04
C SER A 9 -31.58 -4.77 -22.09
N HIS A 10 -31.59 -4.04 -23.22
CA HIS A 10 -30.53 -4.10 -24.23
C HIS A 10 -29.16 -3.72 -23.64
N ILE A 11 -29.09 -2.59 -22.95
CA ILE A 11 -27.83 -2.11 -22.32
C ILE A 11 -27.32 -3.10 -21.26
N LEU A 12 -28.21 -3.58 -20.40
CA LEU A 12 -27.82 -4.46 -19.29
C LEU A 12 -27.44 -5.86 -19.77
N SER A 13 -28.12 -6.39 -20.80
CA SER A 13 -27.92 -7.76 -21.29
C SER A 13 -26.91 -7.90 -22.42
N ASP A 14 -26.31 -6.79 -22.86
CA ASP A 14 -25.29 -6.78 -23.91
C ASP A 14 -24.17 -7.78 -23.59
N ARG A 15 -23.53 -8.38 -24.60
CA ARG A 15 -22.53 -9.43 -24.35
C ARG A 15 -21.39 -8.92 -23.47
N MET A 16 -21.16 -9.60 -22.36
CA MET A 16 -20.11 -9.27 -21.38
C MET A 16 -18.75 -9.87 -21.71
N SER A 17 -18.72 -10.85 -22.62
CA SER A 17 -17.51 -11.48 -23.12
C SER A 17 -17.71 -11.90 -24.57
N SER A 18 -16.61 -11.96 -25.33
CA SER A 18 -16.60 -12.50 -26.69
C SER A 18 -16.91 -14.01 -26.72
N ARG A 19 -16.62 -14.73 -25.62
CA ARG A 19 -16.89 -16.17 -25.49
C ARG A 19 -17.92 -16.45 -24.39
N PRO A 20 -18.77 -17.48 -24.56
CA PRO A 20 -19.73 -17.86 -23.52
C PRO A 20 -18.97 -18.37 -22.29
N HIS A 21 -19.05 -17.61 -21.20
CA HIS A 21 -18.53 -17.98 -19.89
C HIS A 21 -19.68 -17.95 -18.89
N GLY A 22 -19.67 -18.88 -17.93
CA GLY A 22 -20.60 -18.84 -16.81
C GLY A 22 -20.26 -17.68 -15.89
N TRP A 23 -21.13 -16.68 -15.84
CA TRP A 23 -21.01 -15.59 -14.88
C TRP A 23 -21.66 -16.00 -13.56
N SER A 24 -21.00 -15.71 -12.44
CA SER A 24 -21.67 -15.76 -11.15
C SER A 24 -22.77 -14.69 -11.10
N ARG A 25 -23.84 -14.94 -10.33
CA ARG A 25 -24.94 -13.96 -10.18
C ARG A 25 -24.44 -12.59 -9.71
N ILE A 26 -23.44 -12.59 -8.82
CA ILE A 26 -22.81 -11.38 -8.28
C ILE A 26 -21.97 -10.68 -9.37
N GLY A 27 -21.19 -11.43 -10.14
CA GLY A 27 -20.39 -10.86 -11.23
C GLY A 27 -21.26 -10.24 -12.32
N ALA A 28 -22.36 -10.91 -12.68
CA ALA A 28 -23.35 -10.40 -13.62
C ALA A 28 -23.95 -9.06 -13.14
N ASP A 29 -24.42 -8.99 -11.89
CA ASP A 29 -24.99 -7.78 -11.30
C ASP A 29 -23.98 -6.61 -11.27
N LYS A 30 -22.74 -6.86 -10.83
CA LYS A 30 -21.68 -5.84 -10.81
C LYS A 30 -21.42 -5.26 -12.20
N MET A 31 -21.33 -6.11 -13.22
CA MET A 31 -21.09 -5.66 -14.59
C MET A 31 -22.28 -4.89 -15.17
N CYS A 32 -23.52 -5.31 -14.90
CA CYS A 32 -24.72 -4.57 -15.26
C CYS A 32 -24.68 -3.14 -14.71
N ARG A 33 -24.27 -2.97 -13.44
CA ARG A 33 -24.13 -1.65 -12.82
C ARG A 33 -23.04 -0.80 -13.47
N LEU A 34 -21.88 -1.39 -13.78
CA LEU A 34 -20.80 -0.69 -14.49
C LEU A 34 -21.27 -0.17 -15.86
N ARG A 35 -22.04 -0.98 -16.59
CA ARG A 35 -22.60 -0.59 -17.90
C ARG A 35 -23.59 0.55 -17.80
N ALA A 36 -24.48 0.51 -16.82
CA ALA A 36 -25.40 1.60 -16.54
C ALA A 36 -24.62 2.89 -16.20
N TYR A 37 -23.58 2.80 -15.36
CA TYR A 37 -22.72 3.93 -15.02
C TYR A 37 -22.04 4.55 -16.25
N TYR A 38 -21.46 3.72 -17.14
CA TYR A 38 -20.87 4.19 -18.39
C TYR A 38 -21.87 4.94 -19.27
N LYS A 39 -23.06 4.35 -19.47
CA LYS A 39 -24.12 4.94 -20.30
C LYS A 39 -24.70 6.22 -19.71
N ASN A 40 -24.61 6.39 -18.40
CA ASN A 40 -24.98 7.62 -17.70
C ASN A 40 -23.87 8.70 -17.75
N GLY A 41 -22.77 8.46 -18.47
CA GLY A 41 -21.68 9.43 -18.64
C GLY A 41 -20.62 9.40 -17.54
N GLY A 42 -20.59 8.34 -16.73
CA GLY A 42 -19.56 8.16 -15.71
C GLY A 42 -18.18 7.84 -16.32
N ASP A 43 -17.12 8.42 -15.75
CA ASP A 43 -15.73 8.11 -16.14
C ASP A 43 -15.24 6.84 -15.44
N MET A 44 -14.92 5.83 -16.24
CA MET A 44 -14.39 4.55 -15.76
C MET A 44 -13.01 4.70 -15.09
N LEU A 45 -12.18 5.63 -15.57
CA LEU A 45 -10.86 5.85 -14.99
C LEU A 45 -10.97 6.47 -13.60
N GLU A 46 -11.85 7.43 -13.43
CA GLU A 46 -12.17 8.02 -12.12
C GLU A 46 -12.73 6.96 -11.16
N LEU A 47 -13.64 6.11 -11.62
CA LEU A 47 -14.22 5.04 -10.79
C LEU A 47 -13.15 4.05 -10.29
N VAL A 48 -12.20 3.68 -11.15
CA VAL A 48 -11.07 2.81 -10.77
C VAL A 48 -10.13 3.52 -9.79
N ARG A 49 -9.87 4.82 -9.97
CA ARG A 49 -9.06 5.61 -9.02
C ARG A 49 -9.75 5.80 -7.67
N TYR A 50 -11.08 5.85 -7.66
CA TYR A 50 -11.88 5.98 -6.43
C TYR A 50 -11.97 4.67 -5.65
N GLN A 51 -11.77 3.51 -6.28
CA GLN A 51 -11.52 2.29 -5.53
C GLN A 51 -10.26 2.52 -4.70
N LYS A 52 -10.45 2.82 -3.41
CA LYS A 52 -9.37 2.80 -2.42
C LYS A 52 -8.57 1.54 -2.66
N GLU A 53 -7.24 1.68 -2.65
CA GLU A 53 -6.34 0.53 -2.66
C GLU A 53 -6.92 -0.50 -1.70
N GLU A 54 -7.31 -1.66 -2.24
CA GLU A 54 -7.61 -2.81 -1.42
C GLU A 54 -6.48 -2.91 -0.38
N PRO A 55 -6.78 -3.11 0.91
CA PRO A 55 -5.74 -3.22 1.91
C PRO A 55 -4.71 -4.21 1.38
N VAL A 56 -3.46 -3.74 1.24
CA VAL A 56 -2.34 -4.54 0.74
C VAL A 56 -2.44 -5.89 1.42
N ALA A 57 -2.62 -6.96 0.63
CA ALA A 57 -2.80 -8.29 1.17
C ALA A 57 -1.68 -8.55 2.18
N ALA A 58 -2.02 -9.03 3.38
CA ALA A 58 -1.05 -9.26 4.44
C ALA A 58 0.14 -10.08 3.90
N GLY A 59 1.34 -9.49 3.87
CA GLY A 59 2.55 -10.06 3.26
C GLY A 59 3.02 -9.40 1.95
N ALA A 60 2.25 -8.48 1.37
CA ALA A 60 2.66 -7.68 0.21
C ALA A 60 3.19 -6.28 0.58
N GLU A 61 3.30 -5.96 1.87
CA GLU A 61 3.88 -4.69 2.35
C GLU A 61 5.31 -4.41 1.83
N TYR A 62 6.07 -5.45 1.46
CA TYR A 62 7.45 -5.34 0.94
C TYR A 62 7.54 -5.29 -0.60
N SER A 63 6.41 -5.26 -1.32
CA SER A 63 6.38 -5.26 -2.79
C SER A 63 6.73 -3.89 -3.41
N GLN A 64 6.60 -2.80 -2.65
CA GLN A 64 7.18 -1.53 -3.07
C GLN A 64 8.69 -1.63 -2.90
N ILE A 65 9.37 -2.04 -3.98
CA ILE A 65 10.82 -1.96 -4.11
C ILE A 65 11.17 -0.49 -3.90
N LEU A 66 11.60 -0.14 -2.68
CA LEU A 66 12.07 1.20 -2.37
C LEU A 66 13.17 1.54 -3.38
N SER A 67 13.02 2.69 -4.03
CA SER A 67 14.08 3.22 -4.89
C SER A 67 15.36 3.34 -4.06
N SER A 68 16.51 3.11 -4.68
CA SER A 68 17.81 3.27 -4.01
C SER A 68 17.94 4.62 -3.31
N SER A 69 17.31 5.67 -3.87
CA SER A 69 17.24 7.00 -3.26
C SER A 69 16.42 7.05 -1.97
N GLU A 70 15.30 6.33 -1.91
CA GLU A 70 14.40 6.29 -0.76
C GLU A 70 15.05 5.56 0.42
N ILE A 71 15.74 4.46 0.15
CA ILE A 71 16.54 3.71 1.14
C ILE A 71 17.57 4.65 1.77
N LEU A 72 18.40 5.29 0.95
CA LEU A 72 19.44 6.21 1.41
C LEU A 72 18.89 7.42 2.18
N SER A 73 17.67 7.86 1.86
CA SER A 73 17.01 8.96 2.59
C SER A 73 16.48 8.51 3.96
N SER A 74 15.98 7.28 4.06
CA SER A 74 15.49 6.70 5.31
C SER A 74 16.62 6.38 6.29
N GLU A 75 17.77 5.90 5.78
CA GLU A 75 18.99 5.66 6.57
C GLU A 75 19.55 6.96 7.15
N ARG A 76 19.39 8.09 6.45
CA ARG A 76 19.81 9.41 6.93
C ARG A 76 18.91 9.96 8.03
N ASN A 77 17.70 9.43 8.20
CA ASN A 77 16.74 9.93 9.15
C ASN A 77 16.98 9.37 10.57
N LYS A 78 17.84 10.03 11.32
CA LYS A 78 18.15 9.70 12.73
C LYS A 78 16.96 9.86 13.68
N HIS A 79 15.90 10.55 13.25
CA HIS A 79 14.75 10.89 14.08
C HIS A 79 13.49 10.05 13.81
N GLY A 80 13.60 8.99 12.99
CA GLY A 80 12.50 8.04 12.74
C GLY A 80 12.27 7.04 13.89
N LEU A 81 11.21 6.22 13.77
CA LEU A 81 10.85 5.18 14.75
C LEU A 81 12.01 4.21 15.08
N VAL A 82 12.85 3.92 14.09
CA VAL A 82 14.04 3.06 14.20
C VAL A 82 15.32 3.83 14.52
N GLY A 83 15.35 5.15 14.30
CA GLY A 83 16.54 5.99 14.47
C GLY A 83 17.05 6.02 15.92
N LYS A 84 16.12 5.92 16.88
CA LYS A 84 16.46 5.79 18.32
C LYS A 84 17.39 4.62 18.64
N TYR A 85 17.25 3.50 17.91
CA TYR A 85 18.08 2.31 18.12
C TYR A 85 19.45 2.46 17.45
N TYR A 86 19.49 3.12 16.29
CA TYR A 86 20.73 3.35 15.56
C TYR A 86 21.70 4.24 16.34
N ASP A 87 21.21 5.35 16.88
CA ASP A 87 22.02 6.24 17.71
C ASP A 87 22.51 5.52 18.96
N GLN A 88 21.65 4.73 19.63
CA GLN A 88 22.03 3.97 20.82
C GLN A 88 23.09 2.89 20.55
N MET A 89 23.00 2.18 19.42
CA MET A 89 23.97 1.14 19.02
C MET A 89 25.33 1.73 18.67
N ASN A 90 25.37 2.96 18.15
CA ASN A 90 26.60 3.62 17.71
C ASN A 90 27.20 4.59 18.74
N GLN A 91 26.66 4.70 19.96
CA GLN A 91 27.28 5.53 20.99
C GLN A 91 28.57 4.88 21.49
N SER A 92 29.69 5.57 21.31
CA SER A 92 30.95 5.22 21.96
C SER A 92 31.17 6.07 23.20
N LEU A 93 31.63 5.47 24.31
CA LEU A 93 32.06 6.25 25.48
C LEU A 93 33.20 7.21 25.13
N SER A 94 33.16 8.42 25.68
CA SER A 94 34.23 9.41 25.51
C SER A 94 35.56 8.85 26.03
N LEU A 95 36.69 9.31 25.48
CA LEU A 95 38.02 8.89 25.93
C LEU A 95 38.22 9.13 27.43
N GLN A 96 37.82 10.30 27.94
CA GLN A 96 37.91 10.63 29.36
C GLN A 96 37.07 9.70 30.25
N THR A 97 35.89 9.27 29.77
CA THR A 97 35.05 8.31 30.49
C THR A 97 35.70 6.93 30.52
N LYS A 98 36.30 6.50 29.40
CA LYS A 98 37.04 5.23 29.31
C LYS A 98 38.26 5.23 30.23
N GLU A 99 39.03 6.32 30.25
CA GLU A 99 40.17 6.50 31.15
C GLU A 99 39.77 6.42 32.62
N LYS A 100 38.68 7.10 33.02
CA LYS A 100 38.15 7.02 34.38
C LYS A 100 37.67 5.62 34.76
N LEU A 101 36.98 4.91 33.86
CA LEU A 101 36.54 3.53 34.09
C LEU A 101 37.72 2.58 34.25
N TYR A 102 38.76 2.74 33.42
CA TYR A 102 40.00 1.96 33.52
C TYR A 102 40.71 2.19 34.86
N PHE A 103 40.82 3.44 35.29
CA PHE A 103 41.45 3.75 36.57
C PHE A 103 40.65 3.23 37.76
N ASN A 104 39.32 3.39 37.74
CA ASN A 104 38.45 2.88 38.79
C ASN A 104 38.43 1.35 38.85
N SER A 105 38.43 0.65 37.71
CA SER A 105 38.46 -0.81 37.73
C SER A 105 39.71 -1.37 38.39
N GLN A 106 40.86 -0.70 38.24
CA GLN A 106 42.12 -1.13 38.86
C GLN A 106 42.23 -0.81 40.35
N ILE A 107 41.61 0.28 40.82
CA ILE A 107 41.59 0.63 42.25
C ILE A 107 40.71 -0.33 43.06
N TRP A 108 39.56 -0.71 42.52
CA TRP A 108 38.57 -1.55 43.23
C TRP A 108 38.85 -3.06 43.11
N THR A 109 39.89 -3.47 42.38
CA THR A 109 40.38 -4.85 42.30
C THR A 109 41.55 -5.15 43.25
N LEU A 110 41.95 -4.20 44.10
CA LEU A 110 42.93 -4.34 45.18
C LEU A 110 42.23 -4.41 46.54
#